data_AF-A0A2T2V3D3-F1
#
_entry.id   AF-A0A2T2V3D3-F1
#
_cell.length_a   1.000
_cell.length_b   1.000
_cell.length_c   1.000
_cell.angle_alpha   90.00
_cell.angle_beta   90.00
_cell.angle_gamma   90.00
#
_symmetry.space_group_name_H-M   'P 1'
#
loop_
_entity.id
_entity.type
_entity.pdbx_description
1 polymer ?
#
loop_
_entity_poly.entity_id
_entity_poly.type
_entity_poly.pdbx_seq_one_letter_code
_entity_poly.pdbx_strand_id
1 'polypeptide(L)'
;MEVTIDDYGRIVIPKSIRDRFGLESGSSLALEIAEVGEGVESITLRPKGQEPPLRRKGNLLVHTGRLTDEEFDVVEQLRSQREERAQRHAGVSE
;
A
#
# COMPACT_ATOMS: atom_id res chain seq x y z
N MET A 1 14.02 12.70 14.42
CA MET A 1 12.96 11.87 15.03
C MET A 1 13.66 10.79 15.81
N GLU A 2 13.31 10.61 17.06
CA GLU A 2 13.94 9.66 17.97
C GLU A 2 12.88 8.66 18.43
N VAL A 3 13.27 7.39 18.54
CA VAL A 3 12.42 6.30 19.03
C VAL A 3 13.20 5.52 20.07
N THR A 4 12.52 5.09 21.12
CA THR A 4 13.10 4.27 22.20
C THR A 4 12.65 2.82 22.04
N ILE A 5 13.47 1.92 22.56
CA ILE A 5 13.11 0.51 22.72
C ILE A 5 12.30 0.38 24.02
N ASP A 6 11.18 -0.32 23.97
CA ASP A 6 10.37 -0.61 25.17
C ASP A 6 10.96 -1.77 26.01
N ASP A 7 10.36 -2.05 27.16
CA ASP A 7 10.79 -3.13 28.07
C ASP A 7 10.75 -4.53 27.42
N TYR A 8 10.07 -4.67 26.29
CA TYR A 8 9.94 -5.92 25.55
C TYR A 8 10.88 -5.99 24.33
N GLY A 9 11.77 -5.02 24.15
CA GLY A 9 12.70 -5.00 23.02
C GLY A 9 12.09 -4.54 21.70
N ARG A 10 10.95 -3.86 21.71
CA ARG A 10 10.23 -3.41 20.50
C ARG A 10 10.45 -1.91 20.28
N ILE A 11 10.45 -1.51 19.01
CA ILE A 11 10.37 -0.11 18.61
C ILE A 11 8.99 0.21 18.06
N VAL A 12 8.47 1.38 18.39
CA VAL A 12 7.23 1.88 17.79
C VAL A 12 7.57 2.63 16.51
N ILE A 13 7.07 2.16 15.36
CA ILE A 13 7.19 2.89 14.10
C ILE A 13 6.20 4.07 14.12
N PRO A 14 6.66 5.33 14.05
CA PRO A 14 5.79 6.50 14.12
C PRO A 14 4.78 6.52 12.97
N LYS A 15 3.58 7.08 13.23
CA LYS A 15 2.47 7.10 12.27
C LYS A 15 2.88 7.65 10.90
N SER A 16 3.63 8.75 10.85
CA SER A 16 4.09 9.35 9.60
C SER A 16 4.94 8.42 8.74
N ILE A 17 5.73 7.53 9.36
CA ILE A 17 6.52 6.53 8.65
C ILE A 17 5.62 5.36 8.21
N ARG A 18 4.72 4.90 9.07
CA ARG A 18 3.74 3.85 8.71
C ARG A 18 2.91 4.24 7.49
N ASP A 19 2.34 5.45 7.51
CA ASP A 19 1.48 5.94 6.43
C ASP A 19 2.28 6.06 5.11
N ARG A 20 3.54 6.53 5.18
CA ARG A 20 4.41 6.67 4.00
C ARG A 20 4.79 5.34 3.36
N PHE A 21 4.97 4.30 4.17
CA PHE A 21 5.36 2.97 3.71
C PHE A 21 4.18 1.99 3.64
N GLY A 22 2.94 2.45 3.88
CA GLY A 22 1.74 1.60 3.88
C GLY A 22 1.82 0.45 4.89
N LEU A 23 2.40 0.70 6.06
CA LEU A 23 2.56 -0.32 7.10
C LEU A 23 1.30 -0.41 7.95
N GLU A 24 0.64 -1.56 7.87
CA GLU A 24 -0.52 -1.91 8.68
C GLU A 24 -0.17 -2.99 9.70
N SER A 25 -1.04 -3.18 10.70
CA SER A 25 -0.91 -4.28 11.66
C SER A 25 -0.79 -5.63 10.94
N GLY A 26 0.22 -6.43 11.29
CA GLY A 26 0.51 -7.70 10.60
C GLY A 26 1.43 -7.58 9.38
N SER A 27 1.82 -6.37 8.97
CA SER A 27 2.83 -6.18 7.92
C SER A 27 4.14 -6.85 8.30
N SER A 28 4.71 -7.62 7.38
CA SER A 28 6.03 -8.25 7.56
C SER A 28 7.13 -7.33 7.06
N LEU A 29 8.20 -7.18 7.83
CA LEU A 29 9.40 -6.43 7.45
C LEU A 29 10.61 -7.37 7.37
N ALA A 30 11.45 -7.20 6.36
CA ALA A 30 12.81 -7.74 6.32
C ALA A 30 13.71 -6.82 7.15
N LEU A 31 14.55 -7.41 7.98
CA LEU A 31 15.53 -6.71 8.80
C LEU A 31 16.93 -7.09 8.31
N GLU A 32 17.74 -6.08 8.01
CA GLU A 32 19.14 -6.21 7.60
C GLU A 32 20.02 -5.26 8.40
N ILE A 33 21.25 -5.69 8.67
CA ILE A 33 22.27 -4.86 9.31
C ILE A 33 23.26 -4.44 8.22
N ALA A 34 23.53 -3.15 8.13
CA ALA A 34 24.45 -2.59 7.14
C ALA A 34 25.38 -1.56 7.80
N GLU A 35 26.64 -1.55 7.39
CA GLU A 35 27.63 -0.55 7.81
C GLU A 35 27.43 0.74 7.01
N VAL A 36 27.31 1.88 7.70
CA VAL A 36 27.08 3.22 7.13
C VAL A 36 28.26 4.11 7.53
N GLY A 37 29.45 3.71 7.10
CA GLY A 37 30.72 4.41 7.41
C GLY A 37 31.51 3.72 8.51
N GLU A 38 32.72 4.24 8.78
CA GLU A 38 33.69 3.59 9.68
C GLU A 38 33.10 3.38 11.09
N GLY A 39 32.77 2.13 11.40
CA GLY A 39 32.30 1.72 12.73
C GLY A 39 30.85 2.08 13.05
N VAL A 40 30.05 2.51 12.07
CA VAL A 40 28.63 2.84 12.28
C VAL A 40 27.76 1.75 11.66
N GLU A 41 27.06 0.99 12.49
CA GLU A 41 26.06 0.04 12.03
C GLU A 41 24.68 0.68 11.92
N SER A 42 23.89 0.22 10.96
CA SER A 42 22.51 0.62 10.75
C SER A 42 21.61 -0.59 10.65
N ILE A 43 20.38 -0.44 11.12
CA ILE A 43 19.31 -1.42 10.93
C ILE A 43 18.42 -0.90 9.80
N THR A 44 18.29 -1.67 8.73
CA THR A 44 17.41 -1.39 7.61
C THR A 44 16.18 -2.28 7.67
N LEU A 45 14.99 -1.67 7.66
CA LEU A 45 13.71 -2.37 7.59
C LEU A 45 13.07 -2.19 6.21
N ARG A 46 12.72 -3.30 5.53
CA ARG A 46 12.04 -3.26 4.22
C ARG A 46 10.72 -4.04 4.27
N PRO A 47 9.59 -3.49 3.79
CA PRO A 47 8.34 -4.24 3.66
C PRO A 47 8.54 -5.53 2.84
N LYS A 48 8.14 -6.68 3.38
CA LYS A 48 8.06 -7.95 2.66
C LYS A 48 6.67 -8.09 2.04
N GLY A 49 6.63 -8.37 0.74
CA GLY A 49 5.37 -8.72 0.06
C GLY A 49 4.50 -7.52 -0.35
N GLN A 50 4.98 -6.27 -0.23
CA GLN A 50 4.36 -5.18 -0.98
C GLN A 50 4.79 -5.30 -2.44
N GLU A 51 3.97 -5.96 -3.26
CA GLU A 51 4.05 -5.73 -4.70
C GLU A 51 3.77 -4.24 -4.94
N PRO A 52 4.55 -3.55 -5.79
CA PRO A 52 4.27 -2.17 -6.12
C PRO A 52 2.81 -2.09 -6.55
N PRO A 53 2.00 -1.20 -5.93
CA PRO A 53 0.61 -1.09 -6.28
C PRO A 53 0.45 -0.66 -7.72
N LEU A 54 1.51 -0.16 -8.38
CA LEU A 54 1.52 0.19 -9.79
C LEU A 54 2.48 -0.71 -10.56
N ARG A 55 1.93 -1.50 -11.49
CA ARG A 55 2.68 -2.38 -12.39
C ARG A 55 2.54 -1.93 -13.84
N ARG A 56 3.64 -1.93 -14.59
CA ARG A 56 3.63 -1.57 -16.01
C ARG A 56 3.17 -2.76 -16.85
N LYS A 57 2.09 -2.59 -17.62
CA LYS A 57 1.55 -3.58 -18.58
C LYS A 57 1.53 -2.95 -19.97
N GLY A 58 2.55 -3.26 -20.78
CA GLY A 58 2.79 -2.56 -22.04
C GLY A 58 3.06 -1.08 -21.81
N ASN A 59 2.23 -0.22 -22.41
CA ASN A 59 2.31 1.24 -22.27
C ASN A 59 1.46 1.80 -21.12
N LEU A 60 0.80 0.94 -20.33
CA LEU A 60 -0.08 1.33 -19.24
C LEU A 60 0.57 1.11 -17.88
N LEU A 61 0.29 2.01 -16.94
CA LEU A 61 0.60 1.82 -15.52
C LEU A 61 -0.69 1.39 -14.81
N VAL A 62 -0.70 0.16 -14.28
CA VAL A 62 -1.89 -0.53 -13.76
C VAL A 62 -1.82 -0.58 -12.25
N HIS A 63 -2.88 -0.14 -11.58
CA HIS A 63 -3.00 -0.36 -10.15
C HIS A 63 -3.35 -1.83 -9.85
N THR A 64 -2.49 -2.55 -9.14
CA THR A 64 -2.70 -3.91 -8.67
C THR A 64 -2.77 -3.91 -7.15
N GLY A 65 -3.94 -4.26 -6.61
CA GLY A 65 -4.19 -4.37 -5.18
C GLY A 65 -5.18 -5.49 -4.91
N ARG A 66 -5.30 -5.89 -3.64
CA ARG A 66 -6.34 -6.80 -3.18
C ARG A 66 -7.58 -5.98 -2.80
N LEU A 67 -8.77 -6.47 -3.10
CA LEU A 67 -10.00 -5.85 -2.62
C LEU A 67 -10.00 -5.89 -1.09
N THR A 68 -10.27 -4.73 -0.47
CA THR A 68 -10.40 -4.60 0.99
C THR A 68 -11.74 -5.14 1.50
N ASP A 69 -12.71 -5.27 0.60
CA ASP A 69 -14.03 -5.83 0.86
C ASP A 69 -14.19 -7.09 0.01
N GLU A 70 -14.38 -8.25 0.66
CA GLU A 70 -14.51 -9.54 0.00
C GLU A 70 -15.87 -9.71 -0.70
N GLU A 71 -16.89 -8.92 -0.31
CA GLU A 71 -18.23 -8.94 -0.90
C GLU A 71 -18.36 -7.98 -2.10
N PHE A 72 -17.32 -7.19 -2.39
CA PHE A 72 -17.36 -6.21 -3.46
C PHE A 72 -17.39 -6.85 -4.86
N ASP A 73 -18.55 -6.82 -5.51
CA ASP A 73 -18.70 -7.24 -6.90
C ASP A 73 -18.22 -6.15 -7.87
N VAL A 74 -16.94 -6.28 -8.27
CA VAL A 74 -16.30 -5.42 -9.27
C VAL A 74 -17.07 -5.41 -10.60
N VAL A 75 -17.67 -6.53 -11.00
CA VAL A 75 -18.35 -6.67 -12.29
C VAL A 75 -19.67 -5.89 -12.28
N GLU A 76 -20.44 -6.01 -11.22
CA GLU A 76 -21.68 -5.24 -11.03
C GLU A 76 -21.40 -3.74 -11.01
N GLN A 77 -20.40 -3.31 -10.24
CA GLN A 77 -20.01 -1.90 -10.17
C GLN A 77 -19.62 -1.33 -11.55
N LEU A 78 -18.86 -2.10 -12.34
CA LEU A 78 -18.49 -1.70 -13.70
C LEU A 78 -19.68 -1.61 -14.66
N ARG A 79 -20.69 -2.47 -14.50
CA ARG A 79 -21.93 -2.42 -15.28
C ARG A 79 -22.74 -1.17 -14.94
N SER A 80 -22.98 -0.94 -13.64
CA SER A 80 -23.67 0.24 -13.13
C SER A 80 -23.05 1.53 -13.67
N GLN A 81 -21.72 1.70 -13.56
CA GLN A 81 -21.04 2.89 -14.07
C GLN A 81 -21.13 3.05 -15.60
N ARG A 82 -21.21 1.96 -16.35
CA ARG A 82 -21.37 2.01 -17.81
C ARG A 82 -22.78 2.44 -18.19
N GLU A 83 -23.78 1.91 -17.52
CA GLU A 83 -25.18 2.27 -17.72
C GLU A 83 -25.43 3.74 -17.36
N GLU A 84 -24.92 4.18 -16.21
CA GLU A 84 -25.02 5.57 -15.76
C GLU A 84 -24.35 6.54 -16.75
N ARG A 85 -23.18 6.16 -17.29
CA ARG A 85 -22.50 6.94 -18.34
C ARG A 85 -23.30 6.96 -19.64
N ALA A 86 -23.89 5.84 -20.04
CA ALA A 86 -24.71 5.75 -21.24
C ALA A 86 -25.97 6.62 -21.14
N GLN A 87 -26.65 6.61 -19.99
CA GLN A 87 -27.82 7.45 -19.71
C GLN A 87 -27.46 8.94 -19.77
N ARG A 88 -26.35 9.34 -19.12
CA ARG A 88 -25.85 10.73 -19.18
C ARG A 88 -25.54 11.20 -20.60
N HIS A 89 -24.95 10.34 -21.44
CA HIS A 89 -24.66 10.70 -22.84
C HIS A 89 -25.88 10.64 -23.75
N ALA A 90 -26.88 9.82 -23.43
CA ALA A 90 -28.13 9.73 -24.17
C ALA A 90 -29.10 10.89 -23.89
N GLY A 91 -28.76 11.81 -22.98
CA GLY A 91 -29.62 12.92 -22.59
C GLY A 91 -30.85 12.49 -21.78
N VAL A 92 -30.84 11.26 -21.26
CA VAL A 92 -31.88 10.73 -20.37
C VAL A 92 -31.40 10.98 -18.94
N SER A 93 -31.47 12.24 -18.52
CA SER A 93 -31.30 12.63 -17.13
C SER A 93 -32.56 13.42 -16.75
N GLU A 94 -33.43 12.83 -15.94
CA GLU A 94 -34.39 13.60 -15.11
C GLU A 94 -33.68 14.12 -13.86
#